data_AF-A0A7J2KKA0-F1
#
_entry.id   AF-A0A7J2KKA0-F1
#
_cell.length_a   1.000
_cell.length_b   1.000
_cell.length_c   1.000
_cell.angle_alpha   90.00
_cell.angle_beta   90.00
_cell.angle_gamma   90.00
#
_symmetry.space_group_name_H-M   'P 1'
#
loop_
_entity.id
_entity.type
_entity.pdbx_description
1 polymer ?
#
loop_
_entity_poly.entity_id
_entity_poly.type
_entity_poly.pdbx_seq_one_letter_code
_entity_poly.pdbx_strand_id
1 'polypeptide(L)'
;MIDKKTQGKRNRVSGSRFELKVRKNLESKGWIVLKNPNNVVNKQFIQGKSKYNPFTKRLMMNSGGFPDFICFRMIIVTNVNSPEVPNKLYEVIGVEVKSNGYLDKIEKQKCQWLLDNNVFSKILIASKSKIRGEIIYKEFKN
;
A
#
# COMPACT_ATOMS: atom_id res chain seq x y z
N MET A 1 19.89 17.62 -23.93
CA MET A 1 20.26 17.04 -22.62
C MET A 1 19.03 17.14 -21.71
N ILE A 2 18.52 16.04 -21.15
CA ILE A 2 17.31 16.08 -20.31
C ILE A 2 17.68 16.62 -18.92
N ASP A 3 16.99 17.67 -18.47
CA ASP A 3 17.12 18.17 -17.10
C ASP A 3 16.56 17.15 -16.10
N LYS A 4 17.45 16.47 -15.38
CA LYS A 4 17.14 15.46 -14.36
C LYS A 4 16.25 16.01 -13.24
N LYS A 5 16.35 17.30 -12.91
CA LYS A 5 15.53 17.94 -11.86
C LYS A 5 14.07 18.02 -12.31
N THR A 6 13.84 18.47 -13.55
CA THR A 6 12.50 18.52 -14.14
C THR A 6 11.91 17.13 -14.34
N GLN A 7 12.71 16.16 -14.77
CA GLN A 7 12.28 14.76 -14.89
C GLN A 7 11.85 14.17 -13.53
N GLY A 8 12.63 14.37 -12.47
CA GLY A 8 12.30 13.92 -11.12
C GLY A 8 10.98 14.49 -10.60
N LYS A 9 10.74 15.79 -10.83
CA LYS A 9 9.45 16.44 -10.48
C LYS A 9 8.28 15.79 -11.22
N ARG A 10 8.41 15.56 -12.53
CA ARG A 10 7.36 14.90 -13.34
C ARG A 10 7.07 13.48 -12.86
N ASN A 11 8.12 12.70 -12.57
CA ASN A 11 7.98 11.33 -12.07
C ASN A 11 7.25 11.29 -10.72
N ARG A 12 7.61 12.19 -9.78
CA ARG A 12 6.92 12.29 -8.49
C ARG A 12 5.43 12.61 -8.65
N VAL A 13 5.09 13.59 -9.48
CA VAL A 13 3.69 13.95 -9.76
C VAL A 13 2.92 12.78 -10.39
N SER A 14 3.53 12.09 -11.36
CA SER A 14 2.95 10.90 -12.00
C SER A 14 2.73 9.77 -11.00
N GLY A 15 3.67 9.55 -10.09
CA GLY A 15 3.57 8.59 -8.99
C GLY A 15 2.40 8.92 -8.07
N SER A 16 2.33 10.16 -7.55
CA SER A 16 1.22 10.59 -6.68
C SER A 16 -0.15 10.50 -7.34
N ARG A 17 -0.25 10.82 -8.65
CA ARG A 17 -1.50 10.64 -9.41
C ARG A 17 -1.89 9.17 -9.54
N PHE A 18 -0.92 8.29 -9.75
CA PHE A 18 -1.16 6.86 -9.84
C PHE A 18 -1.58 6.26 -8.48
N GLU A 19 -0.91 6.64 -7.38
CA GLU A 19 -1.29 6.26 -6.01
C GLU A 19 -2.75 6.67 -5.70
N LEU A 20 -3.13 7.92 -6.00
CA LEU A 20 -4.51 8.40 -5.82
C LEU A 20 -5.52 7.58 -6.64
N LYS A 21 -5.14 7.19 -7.85
CA LYS A 21 -6.00 6.37 -8.72
C LYS A 21 -6.19 4.96 -8.17
N VAL A 22 -5.13 4.35 -7.62
CA VAL A 22 -5.20 3.04 -6.95
C VAL A 22 -6.15 3.11 -5.76
N ARG A 23 -6.02 4.13 -4.91
CA ARG A 23 -6.95 4.37 -3.80
C ARG A 23 -8.40 4.39 -4.28
N LYS A 24 -8.72 5.28 -5.25
CA LYS A 24 -10.10 5.42 -5.76
C LYS A 24 -10.64 4.10 -6.33
N ASN A 25 -9.79 3.31 -7.00
CA ASN A 25 -10.19 2.02 -7.56
C ASN A 25 -10.46 0.96 -6.50
N LEU A 26 -9.70 0.96 -5.40
CA LEU A 26 -9.93 0.05 -4.26
C LEU A 26 -11.20 0.45 -3.51
N GLU A 27 -11.39 1.75 -3.26
CA GLU A 27 -12.61 2.30 -2.66
C GLU A 27 -13.85 1.93 -3.49
N SER A 28 -13.80 2.06 -4.82
CA SER A 28 -14.90 1.65 -5.70
C SER A 28 -15.18 0.14 -5.70
N LYS A 29 -14.23 -0.67 -5.21
CA LYS A 29 -14.36 -2.13 -5.04
C LYS A 29 -14.81 -2.52 -3.63
N GLY A 30 -15.22 -1.54 -2.81
CA GLY A 30 -15.72 -1.77 -1.45
C GLY A 30 -14.64 -1.90 -0.38
N TRP A 31 -13.39 -1.55 -0.69
CA TRP A 31 -12.34 -1.49 0.32
C TRP A 31 -12.37 -0.16 1.07
N ILE A 32 -12.19 -0.21 2.39
CA ILE A 32 -11.81 0.97 3.16
C ILE A 32 -10.29 1.11 3.04
N VAL A 33 -9.82 2.28 2.63
CA VAL A 33 -8.40 2.51 2.30
C VAL A 33 -7.81 3.60 3.18
N LEU A 34 -6.79 3.24 3.97
CA LEU A 34 -6.01 4.17 4.78
C LEU A 34 -4.59 4.29 4.23
N LYS A 35 -4.04 5.51 4.29
CA LYS A 35 -2.60 5.68 4.04
C LYS A 35 -1.84 5.12 5.23
N ASN A 36 -0.86 4.28 4.98
CA ASN A 36 -0.10 3.68 6.06
C ASN A 36 0.94 4.68 6.62
N PRO A 37 0.93 4.97 7.92
CA PRO A 37 1.97 5.75 8.56
C PRO A 37 3.13 4.90 9.08
N ASN A 38 2.97 3.57 9.14
CA ASN A 38 3.92 2.66 9.77
C ASN A 38 4.87 2.04 8.75
N ASN A 39 6.06 1.67 9.19
CA ASN A 39 7.09 1.03 8.38
C ASN A 39 7.74 -0.10 9.18
N VAL A 40 8.37 -1.03 8.47
CA VAL A 40 9.17 -2.09 9.09
C VAL A 40 10.57 -1.55 9.34
N VAL A 41 10.92 -1.39 10.62
CA VAL A 41 12.23 -0.93 11.09
C VAL A 41 12.68 -1.85 12.21
N ASN A 42 13.91 -2.39 12.15
CA ASN A 42 14.47 -3.27 13.18
C ASN A 42 13.52 -4.42 13.59
N LYS A 43 12.88 -5.08 12.61
CA LYS A 43 11.90 -6.15 12.82
C LYS A 43 10.70 -5.73 13.68
N GLN A 44 10.28 -4.47 13.58
CA GLN A 44 9.07 -3.95 14.21
C GLN A 44 8.28 -3.12 13.21
N PHE A 45 6.95 -3.14 13.33
CA PHE A 45 6.04 -2.34 12.52
C PHE A 45 5.64 -1.06 13.28
N ILE A 46 6.42 -0.01 13.12
CA ILE A 46 6.33 1.23 13.92
C ILE A 46 6.08 2.45 13.06
N GLN A 47 5.56 3.52 13.67
CA GLN A 47 5.29 4.78 12.99
C GLN A 47 6.58 5.36 12.36
N GLY A 48 6.48 5.74 11.08
CA GLY A 48 7.55 6.45 10.40
C GLY A 48 7.78 7.83 11.02
N LYS A 49 9.04 8.18 11.27
CA LYS A 49 9.39 9.50 11.84
C LYS A 49 9.03 10.61 10.86
N SER A 50 8.35 11.65 11.35
CA SER A 50 8.09 12.86 10.56
C SER A 50 9.39 13.67 10.39
N LYS A 51 9.47 14.45 9.32
CA LYS A 51 10.56 15.39 9.08
C LYS A 51 10.00 16.77 8.83
N TYR A 52 10.49 17.73 9.59
CA TYR A 52 10.19 19.12 9.35
C TYR A 52 10.82 19.58 8.03
N ASN A 53 10.00 20.15 7.16
CA ASN A 53 10.48 20.83 5.95
C ASN A 53 10.60 22.33 6.25
N PRO A 54 11.83 22.89 6.33
CA PRO A 54 12.04 24.29 6.68
C PRO A 54 11.53 25.26 5.60
N PHE A 55 11.51 24.84 4.33
CA PHE A 55 11.07 25.70 3.22
C PHE A 55 9.56 25.89 3.20
N THR A 56 8.80 24.82 3.48
CA THR A 56 7.33 24.88 3.49
C THR A 56 6.75 25.08 4.89
N LYS A 57 7.60 25.09 5.93
CA LYS A 57 7.25 25.15 7.36
C LYS A 57 6.21 24.11 7.78
N ARG A 58 6.28 22.89 7.20
CA ARG A 58 5.33 21.80 7.46
C ARG A 58 6.06 20.55 7.94
N LEU A 59 5.46 19.82 8.88
CA LEU A 59 5.85 18.44 9.16
C LEU A 59 5.44 17.57 7.97
N MET A 60 6.41 16.94 7.34
CA MET A 60 6.18 15.97 6.28
C MET A 60 6.29 14.57 6.87
N MET A 61 5.43 13.65 6.42
CA MET A 61 5.72 12.23 6.57
C MET A 61 6.99 11.93 5.77
N ASN A 62 8.08 11.62 6.46
CA ASN A 62 9.41 11.58 5.85
C ASN A 62 9.66 10.32 5.01
N SER A 63 8.86 9.29 5.28
CA SER A 63 8.74 8.08 4.49
C SER A 63 7.25 7.77 4.46
N GLY A 64 6.65 7.59 3.28
CA GLY A 64 5.39 6.86 3.23
C GLY A 64 5.58 5.56 4.02
N GLY A 65 4.60 5.19 4.83
CA GLY A 65 4.62 3.88 5.46
C GLY A 65 4.75 2.80 4.40
N PHE A 66 5.18 1.62 4.82
CA PHE A 66 5.25 0.46 3.93
C PHE A 66 4.33 -0.63 4.46
N PRO A 67 3.38 -1.14 3.65
CA PRO A 67 3.08 -0.74 2.26
C PRO A 67 2.34 0.61 2.19
N ASP A 68 2.21 1.22 1.00
CA ASP A 68 1.57 2.54 0.82
C ASP A 68 0.16 2.65 1.45
N PHE A 69 -0.66 1.61 1.32
CA PHE A 69 -2.00 1.55 1.88
C PHE A 69 -2.23 0.33 2.78
N ILE A 70 -3.05 0.55 3.80
CA ILE A 70 -3.76 -0.49 4.54
C ILE A 70 -5.19 -0.51 3.98
N CYS A 71 -5.63 -1.66 3.50
CA CYS A 71 -6.97 -1.84 2.99
C CYS A 71 -7.69 -2.90 3.80
N PHE A 72 -8.93 -2.62 4.20
CA PHE A 72 -9.73 -3.60 4.92
C PHE A 72 -11.19 -3.56 4.50
N ARG A 73 -11.84 -4.71 4.67
CA ARG A 73 -13.29 -4.86 4.44
C ARG A 73 -13.85 -5.92 5.38
N MET A 74 -15.12 -5.78 5.73
CA MET A 74 -15.82 -6.80 6.50
C MET A 74 -16.10 -8.01 5.60
N ILE A 75 -15.88 -9.20 6.13
CA ILE A 75 -16.30 -10.46 5.55
C ILE A 75 -17.29 -11.14 6.51
N ILE A 76 -18.33 -11.71 5.94
CA ILE A 76 -19.31 -12.50 6.68
C ILE A 76 -18.94 -13.96 6.48
N VAL A 77 -18.65 -14.65 7.58
CA VAL A 77 -18.29 -16.07 7.57
C VAL A 77 -19.37 -16.86 8.27
N THR A 78 -20.00 -17.77 7.54
CA THR A 78 -20.98 -18.70 8.10
C THR A 78 -20.24 -19.83 8.81
N ASN A 79 -20.55 -20.03 10.09
CA ASN A 79 -20.01 -21.17 10.83
C ASN A 79 -20.81 -22.43 10.46
N VAL A 80 -20.14 -23.46 9.95
CA VAL A 80 -20.78 -24.75 9.61
C VAL A 80 -21.47 -25.41 10.82
N ASN A 81 -20.98 -25.16 12.04
CA ASN A 81 -21.56 -25.69 13.26
C ASN A 81 -22.64 -24.78 13.86
N SER A 82 -22.80 -23.56 13.35
CA SER A 82 -23.78 -22.58 13.83
C SER A 82 -24.17 -21.62 12.69
N PRO A 83 -24.87 -22.10 11.65
CA PRO A 83 -25.17 -21.31 10.45
C PRO A 83 -26.09 -20.11 10.73
N GLU A 84 -26.87 -20.18 11.82
CA GLU A 84 -27.79 -19.14 12.31
C GLU A 84 -27.06 -17.86 12.78
N VAL A 85 -25.77 -17.98 13.17
CA VAL A 85 -24.99 -16.89 13.76
C VAL A 85 -23.76 -16.60 12.89
N PRO A 86 -23.86 -15.69 11.91
CA PRO A 86 -22.74 -15.35 11.07
C PRO A 86 -21.65 -14.60 11.85
N ASN A 87 -20.41 -15.03 11.71
CA ASN A 87 -19.25 -14.35 12.27
C ASN A 87 -18.86 -13.17 11.36
N LYS A 88 -18.61 -12.01 11.97
CA LYS A 88 -18.07 -10.83 11.28
C LYS A 88 -16.56 -10.79 11.49
N LEU A 89 -15.80 -10.94 10.41
CA LEU A 89 -14.35 -10.77 10.42
C LEU A 89 -13.96 -9.62 9.50
N TYR A 90 -12.71 -9.17 9.63
CA TYR A 90 -12.14 -8.19 8.70
C TYR A 90 -11.00 -8.82 7.95
N GLU A 91 -11.07 -8.77 6.62
CA GLU A 91 -9.91 -9.02 5.78
C GLU A 91 -9.08 -7.73 5.77
N VAL A 92 -7.82 -7.83 6.20
CA VAL A 92 -6.87 -6.69 6.25
C VAL A 92 -5.67 -7.01 5.36
N ILE A 93 -5.48 -6.21 4.31
CA ILE A 93 -4.43 -6.40 3.32
C ILE A 93 -3.53 -5.17 3.23
N GLY A 94 -2.29 -5.41 2.83
CA GLY A 94 -1.36 -4.36 2.42
C GLY A 94 -1.45 -4.09 0.92
N VAL A 95 -1.34 -2.84 0.48
CA VAL A 95 -1.21 -2.51 -0.95
C VAL A 95 -0.03 -1.58 -1.18
N GLU A 96 0.95 -2.05 -1.96
CA GLU A 96 2.13 -1.29 -2.37
C GLU A 96 1.98 -0.83 -3.83
N VAL A 97 2.22 0.45 -4.10
CA VAL A 97 1.99 1.06 -5.40
C VAL A 97 3.30 1.22 -6.16
N LYS A 98 3.48 0.41 -7.21
CA LYS A 98 4.62 0.46 -8.12
C LYS A 98 4.15 0.66 -9.53
N SER A 99 4.34 1.85 -10.10
CA SER A 99 3.95 2.12 -11.51
C SER A 99 4.53 1.09 -12.49
N ASN A 100 5.74 0.59 -12.23
CA ASN A 100 6.43 -0.45 -13.02
C ASN A 100 6.15 -1.89 -12.54
N GLY A 101 5.51 -2.06 -11.37
CA GLY A 101 5.22 -3.35 -10.76
C GLY A 101 6.38 -4.06 -10.08
N TYR A 102 7.55 -3.42 -9.95
CA TYR A 102 8.73 -4.03 -9.34
C TYR A 102 9.00 -3.49 -7.94
N LEU A 103 9.25 -4.42 -7.01
CA LEU A 103 9.77 -4.13 -5.69
C LEU A 103 11.30 -4.25 -5.67
N ASP A 104 11.95 -3.35 -4.94
CA ASP A 104 13.36 -3.50 -4.63
C ASP A 104 13.61 -4.61 -3.57
N LYS A 105 14.87 -4.95 -3.33
CA LYS A 105 15.26 -6.02 -2.39
C LYS A 105 14.76 -5.75 -0.97
N ILE A 106 14.78 -4.48 -0.53
CA ILE A 106 14.37 -4.08 0.82
C ILE A 106 12.85 -4.19 0.94
N GLU A 107 12.11 -3.70 -0.06
CA GLU A 107 10.66 -3.78 -0.11
C GLU A 107 10.16 -5.22 -0.10
N LYS A 108 10.82 -6.13 -0.84
CA LYS A 108 10.52 -7.56 -0.78
C LYS A 108 10.73 -8.14 0.62
N GLN A 109 11.83 -7.80 1.28
CA GLN A 109 12.10 -8.23 2.65
C GLN A 109 11.06 -7.71 3.64
N LYS A 110 10.58 -6.48 3.46
CA LYS A 110 9.49 -5.92 4.28
C LYS A 110 8.17 -6.63 4.04
N CYS A 111 7.81 -6.91 2.77
CA CYS A 111 6.63 -7.70 2.46
C CYS A 111 6.68 -9.06 3.15
N GLN A 112 7.81 -9.76 3.03
CA GLN A 112 8.01 -11.06 3.65
C GLN A 112 7.81 -11.00 5.16
N TRP A 113 8.51 -10.06 5.83
CA TRP A 113 8.40 -9.90 7.28
C TRP A 113 6.96 -9.61 7.73
N LEU A 114 6.23 -8.75 7.01
CA LEU A 114 4.84 -8.40 7.35
C LEU A 114 3.89 -9.60 7.23
N LEU A 115 4.10 -10.46 6.24
CA LEU A 115 3.31 -11.69 6.05
C LEU A 115 3.67 -12.75 7.09
N ASP A 116 4.97 -12.98 7.34
CA ASP A 116 5.45 -13.93 8.33
C ASP A 116 4.96 -13.62 9.75
N ASN A 117 4.71 -12.34 10.04
CA ASN A 117 4.22 -11.87 11.33
C ASN A 117 2.70 -11.62 11.36
N ASN A 118 1.95 -12.09 10.35
CA ASN A 118 0.49 -11.98 10.25
C ASN A 118 -0.03 -10.53 10.39
N VAL A 119 0.75 -9.52 9.99
CA VAL A 119 0.30 -8.12 10.02
C VAL A 119 -0.78 -7.89 8.95
N PHE A 120 -0.63 -8.53 7.81
CA PHE A 120 -1.59 -8.52 6.71
C PHE A 120 -1.86 -9.95 6.25
N SER A 121 -3.10 -10.24 5.85
CA SER A 121 -3.44 -11.56 5.29
C SER A 121 -2.81 -11.79 3.91
N LYS A 122 -2.58 -10.72 3.15
CA LYS A 122 -1.82 -10.69 1.91
C LYS A 122 -1.34 -9.27 1.61
N ILE A 123 -0.38 -9.16 0.70
CA ILE A 123 0.08 -7.88 0.17
C ILE A 123 -0.09 -7.88 -1.35
N LEU A 124 -0.75 -6.84 -1.89
CA LEU A 124 -0.93 -6.65 -3.33
C LEU A 124 0.02 -5.57 -3.85
N ILE A 125 0.62 -5.83 -5.00
CA ILE A 125 1.44 -4.87 -5.74
C ILE A 125 0.59 -4.28 -6.86
N ALA A 126 0.21 -3.02 -6.72
CA ALA A 126 -0.58 -2.29 -7.69
C ALA A 126 0.32 -1.66 -8.75
N SER A 127 0.10 -1.98 -10.03
CA SER A 127 0.89 -1.47 -11.14
C SER A 127 0.05 -1.05 -12.34
N LYS A 128 0.64 -0.24 -13.22
CA LYS A 128 0.00 0.12 -14.48
C LYS A 128 -0.08 -1.11 -15.38
N SER A 129 -1.21 -1.30 -16.05
CA SER A 129 -1.31 -2.30 -17.13
C SER A 129 -0.77 -1.72 -18.44
N LYS A 130 -0.67 -2.57 -19.48
CA LYS A 130 -0.38 -2.12 -20.86
C LYS A 130 -1.53 -1.27 -21.42
N ILE A 131 -2.76 -1.48 -20.93
CA ILE A 131 -3.95 -0.73 -21.29
C ILE A 131 -4.00 0.55 -20.44
N ARG A 132 -4.07 1.69 -21.13
CA ARG A 132 -4.19 2.99 -20.47
C ARG A 132 -5.47 3.03 -19.65
N GLY A 133 -5.35 3.30 -18.36
CA GLY A 133 -6.52 3.41 -17.49
C GLY A 133 -6.67 2.23 -16.54
N GLU A 134 -6.05 1.09 -16.82
CA GLU A 134 -6.21 -0.10 -16.00
C GLU A 134 -5.10 -0.23 -14.94
N ILE A 135 -5.46 -0.86 -13.82
CA ILE A 135 -4.56 -1.18 -12.71
C ILE A 135 -4.52 -2.70 -12.57
N ILE A 136 -3.33 -3.26 -12.57
CA ILE A 136 -3.09 -4.67 -12.25
C ILE A 136 -2.77 -4.76 -10.77
N TYR A 137 -3.34 -5.75 -10.08
CA TYR A 137 -2.97 -6.13 -8.73
C TYR A 137 -2.36 -7.52 -8.76
N LYS A 138 -1.09 -7.64 -8.37
CA LYS A 138 -0.41 -8.93 -8.21
C LYS A 138 -0.21 -9.21 -6.74
N GLU A 139 -0.58 -10.39 -6.29
CA GLU A 139 -0.24 -10.82 -4.94
C GLU A 139 1.27 -11.01 -4.83
N PHE A 140 1.87 -10.49 -3.76
CA PHE A 140 3.25 -10.76 -3.44
C PHE A 140 3.39 -12.23 -3.06
N LYS A 141 4.21 -12.96 -3.81
CA LYS A 141 4.61 -14.33 -3.54
C LYS A 141 6.13 -14.35 -3.42
N ASN A 142 6.63 -15.01 -2.39
CA ASN A 142 8.06 -15.25 -2.20
C ASN A 142 8.56 -16.30 -3.20
#